data_AF-A0AAV5KA49-F1
#
_entry.id   AF-A0AAV5KA49-F1
#
_cell.length_a   1.000
_cell.length_b   1.000
_cell.length_c   1.000
_cell.angle_alpha   90.00
_cell.angle_beta   90.00
_cell.angle_gamma   90.00
#
_symmetry.space_group_name_H-M   'P 1'
#
loop_
_entity.id
_entity.type
_entity.pdbx_description
1 polymer ?
#
loop_
_entity_poly.entity_id
_entity_poly.type
_entity_poly.pdbx_seq_one_letter_code
_entity_poly.pdbx_strand_id
1 'polypeptide(L)'
;MIRYQRQALDEKIRELSNCQIVYPGIDFQKKEAGIPKRIIKVEDIPGLMEAGWTPDQWGHSRFSRIFSASADSASNQKHLTAFMRLLLKSMHDHVDAWPFKEPVDARDVPDYYDIIKDPMDLKTISKRVESEQYYVTLDMFIADVKRMFANARIYNSPDTIYYKCATRLESHFQSKLQAGIQSGTKLQ
;
A
#
# COMPACT_ATOMS: atom_id res chain seq x y z
N MET A 1 -16.22 -37.68 19.92
CA MET A 1 -16.69 -36.27 19.94
C MET A 1 -15.78 -35.35 19.14
N ILE A 2 -14.50 -35.17 19.51
CA ILE A 2 -13.55 -34.25 18.84
C ILE A 2 -13.33 -34.57 17.36
N ARG A 3 -13.23 -35.86 16.98
CA ARG A 3 -13.05 -36.26 15.57
C ARG A 3 -14.23 -35.86 14.68
N TYR A 4 -15.45 -35.99 15.21
CA TYR A 4 -16.67 -35.66 14.49
C TYR A 4 -16.82 -34.14 14.31
N GLN A 5 -16.45 -33.37 15.33
CA GLN A 5 -16.42 -31.90 15.26
C GLN A 5 -15.39 -31.40 14.25
N ARG A 6 -14.18 -31.98 14.25
CA ARG A 6 -13.15 -31.65 13.26
C ARG A 6 -13.62 -31.98 11.84
N GLN A 7 -14.22 -33.16 11.65
CA GLN A 7 -14.75 -33.57 10.35
C GLN A 7 -15.85 -32.62 9.85
N ALA A 8 -16.80 -32.24 10.71
CA ALA A 8 -17.86 -31.30 10.35
C ALA A 8 -17.29 -29.91 9.99
N LEU A 9 -16.23 -29.48 10.68
CA LEU A 9 -15.55 -28.22 10.38
C LEU A 9 -14.78 -28.30 9.05
N ASP A 10 -14.08 -29.40 8.79
CA ASP A 10 -13.40 -29.63 7.51
C ASP A 10 -14.39 -29.72 6.34
N GLU A 11 -15.55 -30.36 6.53
CA GLU A 11 -16.64 -30.39 5.55
C GLU A 11 -17.17 -28.98 5.27
N LYS A 12 -17.36 -28.16 6.30
CA LYS A 12 -17.81 -26.78 6.13
C LYS A 12 -16.78 -25.89 5.44
N ILE A 13 -15.49 -26.09 5.71
CA ILE A 13 -14.43 -25.39 5.01
C ILE A 13 -14.44 -25.77 3.52
N ARG A 14 -14.62 -27.05 3.18
CA ARG A 14 -14.69 -27.51 1.77
C ARG A 14 -15.87 -26.92 0.99
N GLU A 15 -16.99 -26.63 1.66
CA GLU A 15 -18.13 -25.94 1.04
C GLU A 15 -17.85 -24.47 0.73
N LEU A 16 -16.93 -23.83 1.47
CA LEU A 16 -16.67 -22.39 1.42
C LEU A 16 -15.32 -22.04 0.79
N SER A 17 -14.48 -23.03 0.51
CA SER A 17 -13.12 -22.86 0.05
C SER A 17 -12.74 -23.94 -0.95
N ASN A 18 -11.75 -23.63 -1.80
CA ASN A 18 -11.14 -24.56 -2.73
C ASN A 18 -9.89 -25.24 -2.13
N CYS A 19 -9.72 -25.22 -0.80
CA CYS A 19 -8.51 -25.72 -0.15
C CYS A 19 -8.26 -27.23 -0.36
N GLN A 20 -9.29 -28.00 -0.70
CA GLN A 20 -9.20 -29.43 -1.04
C GLN A 20 -8.60 -29.68 -2.42
N ILE A 21 -8.49 -28.66 -3.28
CA ILE A 21 -7.92 -28.81 -4.62
C ILE A 21 -6.40 -28.82 -4.50
N VAL A 22 -5.81 -30.00 -4.72
CA VAL A 22 -4.35 -30.16 -4.83
C VAL A 22 -4.01 -30.21 -6.31
N TYR A 23 -3.45 -29.12 -6.82
CA TYR A 23 -3.01 -29.07 -8.22
C TYR A 23 -1.76 -29.94 -8.41
N PRO A 24 -1.62 -30.61 -9.57
CA PRO A 24 -0.36 -31.24 -9.93
C PRO A 24 0.74 -30.17 -9.91
N GLY A 25 1.90 -30.54 -9.36
CA GLY A 25 3.05 -29.64 -9.33
C GLY A 25 3.44 -29.20 -10.73
N ILE A 26 3.91 -27.97 -10.87
CA ILE A 26 4.38 -27.43 -12.14
C ILE A 26 5.61 -28.24 -12.58
N ASP A 27 5.56 -28.84 -13.77
CA ASP A 27 6.73 -29.47 -14.38
C ASP A 27 7.68 -28.40 -14.91
N PHE A 28 8.55 -27.94 -14.02
CA PHE A 28 9.72 -27.19 -14.45
C PHE A 28 10.60 -28.19 -15.18
N GLN A 29 10.67 -28.14 -16.52
CA GLN A 29 11.74 -28.83 -17.23
C GLN A 29 13.07 -28.23 -16.75
N LYS A 30 13.66 -28.80 -15.69
CA LYS A 30 14.82 -28.22 -14.99
C LYS A 30 16.07 -28.37 -15.87
N LYS A 31 16.96 -27.39 -15.81
CA LYS A 31 18.38 -27.58 -16.17
C LYS A 31 19.08 -28.34 -15.03
N GLU A 32 20.30 -28.82 -15.26
CA GLU A 32 21.11 -29.52 -14.24
C GLU A 32 21.25 -28.73 -12.92
N ALA A 33 21.16 -27.39 -12.99
CA ALA A 33 21.20 -26.49 -11.84
C ALA A 33 19.83 -26.24 -11.14
N GLY A 34 18.77 -27.00 -11.48
CA GLY A 34 17.44 -26.82 -10.88
C GLY A 34 16.64 -25.61 -11.39
N ILE A 35 17.22 -24.81 -12.30
CA ILE A 35 16.59 -23.63 -12.90
C ILE A 35 15.62 -24.05 -14.02
N PRO A 36 14.40 -23.50 -14.10
CA PRO A 36 13.48 -23.77 -15.18
C PRO A 36 14.08 -23.46 -16.56
N LYS A 37 13.94 -24.37 -17.55
CA LYS A 37 14.42 -24.14 -18.93
C LYS A 37 13.69 -23.01 -19.65
N ARG A 38 12.44 -22.71 -19.28
CA ARG A 38 11.61 -21.63 -19.82
C ARG A 38 11.09 -20.77 -18.69
N ILE A 39 11.01 -19.46 -18.94
CA ILE A 39 10.29 -18.53 -18.06
C ILE A 39 8.82 -18.95 -18.10
N ILE A 40 8.24 -19.26 -16.94
CA ILE A 40 6.82 -19.56 -16.80
C ILE A 40 6.13 -18.22 -16.57
N LYS A 41 5.14 -17.91 -17.41
CA LYS A 41 4.33 -16.72 -17.19
C LYS A 41 3.36 -17.00 -16.05
N VAL A 42 3.04 -15.97 -15.28
CA VAL A 42 2.24 -16.11 -14.07
C VAL A 42 0.81 -16.58 -14.42
N GLU A 43 0.28 -16.13 -15.56
CA GLU A 43 -0.99 -16.55 -16.15
C GLU A 43 -1.06 -18.05 -16.53
N ASP A 44 0.08 -18.70 -16.76
CA ASP A 44 0.12 -20.11 -17.16
C ASP A 44 0.01 -21.08 -15.95
N ILE A 45 -0.11 -20.55 -14.73
CA ILE A 45 -0.21 -21.35 -13.49
C ILE A 45 -1.69 -21.74 -13.26
N PRO A 46 -2.05 -23.04 -13.36
CA PRO A 46 -3.46 -23.48 -13.36
C PRO A 46 -4.27 -22.99 -12.16
N GLY A 47 -3.74 -23.18 -10.95
CA GLY A 47 -4.44 -22.81 -9.72
C GLY A 47 -4.55 -21.30 -9.47
N LEU A 48 -3.83 -20.49 -10.25
CA LEU A 48 -3.81 -19.05 -10.07
C LEU A 48 -5.08 -18.42 -10.68
N MET A 49 -5.44 -18.77 -11.91
CA MET A 49 -6.66 -18.29 -12.55
C MET A 49 -7.93 -18.81 -11.85
N GLU A 50 -7.92 -20.07 -11.40
CA GLU A 50 -9.04 -20.65 -10.64
C GLU A 50 -9.27 -19.96 -9.28
N ALA A 51 -8.20 -19.40 -8.68
CA ALA A 51 -8.27 -18.59 -7.47
C ALA A 51 -8.72 -17.14 -7.72
N GLY A 52 -9.09 -16.80 -8.97
CA GLY A 52 -9.50 -15.45 -9.35
C GLY A 52 -8.34 -14.46 -9.48
N TRP A 53 -7.10 -14.95 -9.61
CA TRP A 53 -5.97 -14.10 -9.91
C TRP A 53 -6.03 -13.61 -11.35
N THR A 54 -5.71 -12.35 -11.56
CA THR A 54 -5.57 -11.76 -12.88
C THR A 54 -4.19 -11.09 -12.99
N PRO A 55 -3.55 -11.11 -14.18
CA PRO A 55 -2.44 -10.21 -14.47
C PRO A 55 -2.94 -8.78 -14.21
N ASP A 56 -2.51 -8.26 -13.06
CA ASP A 56 -2.64 -6.88 -12.61
C ASP A 56 -3.99 -6.16 -12.78
N GLN A 57 -4.77 -6.16 -11.69
CA GLN A 57 -5.44 -4.93 -11.23
C GLN A 57 -4.53 -4.01 -10.40
N TRP A 58 -3.39 -4.52 -9.91
CA TRP A 58 -2.52 -3.84 -8.93
C TRP A 58 -1.27 -3.18 -9.53
N GLY A 59 -0.94 -3.48 -10.80
CA GLY A 59 0.15 -2.85 -11.55
C GLY A 59 -0.28 -1.53 -12.22
N HIS A 60 -1.56 -1.40 -12.56
CA HIS A 60 -2.16 -0.12 -12.84
C HIS A 60 -2.67 0.47 -11.53
N SER A 61 -1.81 1.22 -10.84
CA SER A 61 -2.31 2.24 -9.91
C SER A 61 -3.47 2.95 -10.60
N ARG A 62 -4.60 3.15 -9.92
CA ARG A 62 -5.72 3.94 -10.51
C ARG A 62 -5.23 5.31 -10.98
N PHE A 63 -4.13 5.76 -10.40
CA PHE A 63 -3.41 6.97 -10.71
C PHE A 63 -2.25 6.78 -11.73
N SER A 64 -1.78 5.55 -12.00
CA SER A 64 -0.77 5.26 -13.03
C SER A 64 -1.20 5.76 -14.41
N ARG A 65 -2.47 5.57 -14.81
CA ARG A 65 -2.98 6.10 -16.08
C ARG A 65 -2.86 7.62 -16.21
N ILE A 66 -2.86 8.36 -15.10
CA ILE A 66 -2.74 9.82 -15.11
C ILE A 66 -1.30 10.24 -15.43
N PHE A 67 -0.31 9.51 -14.92
CA PHE A 67 1.11 9.83 -15.08
C PHE A 67 1.81 9.05 -16.20
N SER A 68 1.09 8.17 -16.93
CA SER A 68 1.64 7.29 -17.96
C SER A 68 1.51 7.83 -19.40
N ALA A 69 1.40 9.15 -19.56
CA ALA A 69 1.24 9.81 -20.86
C ALA A 69 2.47 9.68 -21.79
N SER A 70 3.64 9.34 -21.24
CA SER A 70 4.88 9.19 -22.02
C SER A 70 5.35 7.73 -22.05
N ALA A 71 5.90 7.31 -23.21
CA ALA A 71 6.43 5.96 -23.43
C ALA A 71 7.72 5.66 -22.63
N ASP A 72 8.30 6.66 -21.96
CA ASP A 72 9.51 6.52 -21.16
C ASP A 72 9.18 6.40 -19.65
N SER A 73 9.42 5.20 -19.10
CA SER A 73 9.23 4.88 -17.69
C SER A 73 10.01 5.80 -16.74
N ALA A 74 11.17 6.31 -17.16
CA ALA A 74 12.00 7.19 -16.32
C ALA A 74 11.37 8.58 -16.16
N SER A 75 10.77 9.11 -17.23
CA SER A 75 10.04 10.39 -17.21
C SER A 75 8.81 10.31 -16.30
N ASN A 76 8.04 9.23 -16.41
CA ASN A 76 6.83 9.03 -15.59
C ASN A 76 7.18 8.93 -14.09
N GLN A 77 8.28 8.25 -13.74
CA GLN A 77 8.75 8.17 -12.35
C GLN A 77 9.15 9.55 -11.80
N LYS A 78 9.84 10.38 -12.59
CA LYS A 78 10.20 11.75 -12.16
C LYS A 78 8.97 12.62 -11.90
N HIS A 79 7.97 12.55 -12.77
CA HIS A 79 6.70 13.27 -12.55
C HIS A 79 5.97 12.79 -11.30
N LEU A 80 5.94 11.47 -11.06
CA LEU A 80 5.37 10.89 -9.85
C LEU A 80 6.10 11.39 -8.59
N THR A 81 7.43 11.33 -8.57
CA THR A 81 8.24 11.84 -7.45
C THR A 81 8.01 13.33 -7.21
N ALA A 82 8.00 14.14 -8.27
CA ALA A 82 7.71 15.57 -8.16
C ALA A 82 6.32 15.84 -7.56
N PHE A 83 5.31 15.07 -7.98
CA PHE A 83 3.96 15.18 -7.44
C PHE A 83 3.89 14.79 -5.95
N MET A 84 4.53 13.69 -5.55
CA MET A 84 4.63 13.28 -4.15
C MET A 84 5.34 14.34 -3.29
N ARG A 85 6.42 14.95 -3.79
CA ARG A 85 7.12 16.07 -3.12
C ARG A 85 6.21 17.27 -2.90
N LEU A 86 5.37 17.62 -3.89
CA LEU A 86 4.40 18.72 -3.76
C LEU A 86 3.35 18.44 -2.68
N LEU A 87 2.78 17.23 -2.67
CA LEU A 87 1.81 16.82 -1.65
C LEU A 87 2.44 16.81 -0.26
N LEU A 88 3.66 16.26 -0.14
CA LEU A 88 4.40 16.21 1.11
C LEU A 88 4.70 17.61 1.65
N LYS A 89 5.18 18.53 0.79
CA LYS A 89 5.40 19.93 1.15
C LYS A 89 4.10 20.58 1.63
N SER A 90 3.00 20.38 0.90
CA SER A 90 1.71 20.97 1.28
C SER A 90 1.18 20.44 2.62
N MET A 91 1.46 19.18 2.98
CA MET A 91 1.15 18.67 4.31
C MET A 91 2.09 19.26 5.37
N HIS A 92 3.40 19.29 5.11
CA HIS A 92 4.40 19.77 6.08
C HIS A 92 4.19 21.24 6.47
N ASP A 93 3.75 22.07 5.52
CA ASP A 93 3.48 23.49 5.73
C ASP A 93 2.11 23.77 6.38
N HIS A 94 1.26 22.75 6.54
CA HIS A 94 -0.05 22.90 7.19
C HIS A 94 0.11 23.07 8.71
N VAL A 95 -0.70 23.95 9.31
CA VAL A 95 -0.62 24.28 10.75
C VAL A 95 -0.79 23.07 11.67
N ASP A 96 -1.62 22.10 11.26
CA ASP A 96 -1.88 20.86 12.01
C ASP A 96 -0.85 19.74 11.79
N ALA A 97 0.24 20.00 11.06
CA ALA A 97 1.24 18.99 10.75
C ALA A 97 2.21 18.69 11.90
N TRP A 98 2.27 19.55 12.91
CA TRP A 98 3.26 19.47 13.98
C TRP A 98 3.37 18.10 14.68
N PRO A 99 2.28 17.32 14.94
CA PRO A 99 2.41 16.01 15.60
C PRO A 99 3.00 14.93 14.69
N PHE A 100 3.00 15.16 13.38
CA PHE A 100 3.34 14.17 12.36
C PHE A 100 4.72 14.39 11.76
N LYS A 101 5.42 15.47 12.15
CA LYS A 101 6.71 15.85 11.54
C LYS A 101 7.82 14.84 11.80
N GLU A 102 7.78 14.23 12.98
CA GLU A 102 8.81 13.30 13.47
C GLU A 102 8.13 12.02 13.99
N PRO A 103 8.86 10.89 14.05
CA PRO A 103 8.37 9.69 14.73
C PRO A 103 8.05 9.98 16.20
N VAL A 104 7.04 9.30 16.75
CA VAL A 104 6.70 9.39 18.17
C VAL A 104 7.85 8.86 19.01
N ASP A 105 8.31 9.63 20.01
CA ASP A 105 9.39 9.20 20.89
C ASP A 105 8.86 8.25 21.97
N ALA A 106 9.38 7.02 22.02
CA ALA A 106 9.01 6.02 23.03
C ALA A 106 9.34 6.47 24.47
N ARG A 107 10.26 7.44 24.64
CA ARG A 107 10.58 7.98 25.97
C ARG A 107 9.46 8.88 26.50
N ASP A 108 8.80 9.60 25.59
CA ASP A 108 7.71 10.51 25.91
C ASP A 108 6.36 9.77 25.92
N VAL A 109 6.22 8.73 25.09
CA VAL A 109 5.01 7.92 24.95
C VAL A 109 5.34 6.42 25.03
N PRO A 110 5.52 5.86 26.25
CA PRO A 110 6.09 4.52 26.44
C PRO A 110 5.28 3.36 25.86
N ASP A 111 3.95 3.47 25.84
CA ASP A 111 3.04 2.41 25.36
C ASP A 111 2.71 2.52 23.86
N TYR A 112 3.26 3.52 23.15
CA TYR A 112 2.87 3.81 21.77
C TYR A 112 3.07 2.62 20.84
N TYR A 113 4.25 1.99 20.90
CA TYR A 113 4.62 0.88 20.01
C TYR A 113 4.00 -0.47 20.41
N ASP A 114 3.45 -0.56 21.62
CA ASP A 114 2.64 -1.71 22.04
C ASP A 114 1.24 -1.66 21.41
N ILE A 115 0.74 -0.46 21.11
CA ILE A 115 -0.57 -0.25 20.49
C ILE A 115 -0.44 -0.12 18.96
N ILE A 116 0.47 0.72 18.49
CA ILE A 116 0.68 1.02 17.07
C ILE A 116 1.78 0.13 16.50
N LYS A 117 1.38 -0.82 15.65
CA LYS A 117 2.28 -1.84 15.07
C LYS A 117 3.09 -1.36 13.89
N ASP A 118 2.53 -0.44 13.11
CA ASP A 118 3.16 0.09 11.92
C ASP A 118 3.27 1.63 12.00
N PRO A 119 4.18 2.15 12.83
CA PRO A 119 4.36 3.59 13.03
C PRO A 119 4.72 4.29 11.70
N MET A 120 4.25 5.52 11.52
CA MET A 120 4.51 6.33 10.34
C MET A 120 4.48 7.81 10.66
N ASP A 121 5.31 8.59 9.97
CA ASP A 121 5.51 10.03 10.15
C ASP A 121 5.99 10.69 8.84
N LEU A 122 5.90 12.01 8.75
CA LEU A 122 6.26 12.80 7.56
C LEU A 122 7.76 12.74 7.24
N LYS A 123 8.66 12.58 8.22
CA LYS A 123 10.09 12.44 7.96
C LYS A 123 10.42 11.09 7.36
N THR A 124 9.81 10.02 7.83
CA THR A 124 9.93 8.68 7.23
C THR A 124 9.38 8.69 5.80
N ILE A 125 8.20 9.29 5.59
CA ILE A 125 7.62 9.45 4.24
C ILE A 125 8.55 10.27 3.34
N SER A 126 9.10 11.37 3.85
CA SER A 126 10.06 12.22 3.13
C SER A 126 11.28 11.43 2.65
N LYS A 127 11.93 10.69 3.54
CA LYS A 127 13.08 9.82 3.18
C LYS A 127 12.72 8.81 2.09
N ARG A 128 11.52 8.23 2.15
CA ARG A 128 11.06 7.26 1.13
C ARG A 128 10.79 7.92 -0.22
N VAL A 129 10.21 9.13 -0.24
CA VAL A 129 10.05 9.92 -1.48
C VAL A 129 11.42 10.26 -2.08
N GLU A 130 12.36 10.75 -1.28
CA GLU A 130 13.69 11.16 -1.74
C GLU A 130 14.57 9.98 -2.17
N SER A 131 14.29 8.76 -1.69
CA SER A 131 15.00 7.57 -2.17
C SER A 131 14.74 7.26 -3.64
N GLU A 132 13.60 7.71 -4.19
CA GLU A 132 13.09 7.40 -5.53
C GLU A 132 12.97 5.88 -5.84
N GLN A 133 13.15 5.01 -4.83
CA GLN A 133 13.17 3.55 -4.97
C GLN A 133 11.99 2.88 -4.25
N TYR A 134 11.50 3.49 -3.17
CA TYR A 134 10.44 2.87 -2.36
C TYR A 134 9.05 3.07 -2.97
N TYR A 135 8.68 4.30 -3.30
CA TYR A 135 7.36 4.60 -3.88
C TYR A 135 7.39 4.48 -5.41
N VAL A 136 7.20 3.25 -5.89
CA VAL A 136 7.05 2.96 -7.32
C VAL A 136 5.66 3.32 -7.86
N THR A 137 4.67 3.49 -6.98
CA THR A 137 3.32 3.94 -7.35
C THR A 137 2.81 4.99 -6.36
N LEU A 138 1.88 5.84 -6.83
CA LEU A 138 1.23 6.83 -5.96
C LEU A 138 0.41 6.16 -4.84
N ASP A 139 -0.20 5.00 -5.10
CA ASP A 139 -0.99 4.27 -4.12
C ASP A 139 -0.17 3.86 -2.88
N MET A 140 1.11 3.49 -3.06
CA MET A 140 2.00 3.18 -1.94
C MET A 140 2.24 4.39 -1.05
N PHE A 141 2.47 5.57 -1.65
CA PHE A 141 2.62 6.81 -0.91
C PHE A 141 1.33 7.19 -0.17
N ILE A 142 0.17 7.09 -0.84
CA ILE A 142 -1.14 7.36 -0.23
C ILE A 142 -1.39 6.41 0.95
N ALA A 143 -1.01 5.13 0.84
CA ALA A 143 -1.18 4.15 1.90
C ALA A 143 -0.40 4.53 3.16
N ASP A 144 0.85 4.96 3.03
CA ASP A 144 1.66 5.42 4.17
C ASP A 144 1.11 6.69 4.81
N VAL A 145 0.68 7.67 4.00
CA VAL A 145 0.03 8.89 4.50
C VAL A 145 -1.26 8.59 5.25
N LYS A 146 -2.11 7.70 4.72
CA LYS A 146 -3.34 7.27 5.40
C LYS A 146 -3.05 6.51 6.69
N ARG A 147 -2.03 5.64 6.69
CA ARG A 147 -1.60 4.90 7.88
C ARG A 147 -1.17 5.84 9.00
N MET A 148 -0.40 6.88 8.68
CA MET A 148 -0.01 7.92 9.64
C MET A 148 -1.23 8.55 10.34
N PHE A 149 -2.27 8.95 9.60
CA PHE A 149 -3.49 9.50 10.18
C PHE A 149 -4.32 8.47 10.95
N ALA A 150 -4.42 7.24 10.44
CA ALA A 150 -5.13 6.16 11.11
C ALA A 150 -4.49 5.81 12.45
N ASN A 151 -3.15 5.70 12.51
CA ASN A 151 -2.42 5.44 13.74
C ASN A 151 -2.70 6.51 14.80
N ALA A 152 -2.69 7.79 14.42
CA ALA A 152 -3.02 8.87 15.34
C ALA A 152 -4.44 8.75 15.89
N ARG A 153 -5.41 8.34 15.08
CA ARG A 153 -6.80 8.13 15.52
C ARG A 153 -7.03 6.84 16.31
N ILE A 154 -6.21 5.82 16.09
CA ILE A 154 -6.22 4.58 16.88
C ILE A 154 -5.69 4.86 18.29
N TYR A 155 -4.58 5.58 18.39
CA TYR A 155 -3.93 5.83 19.68
C TYR A 155 -4.65 6.92 20.48
N ASN A 156 -5.15 7.97 19.84
CA ASN A 156 -5.70 9.14 20.52
C ASN A 156 -7.24 9.15 20.51
N SER A 157 -7.86 9.60 21.60
CA SER A 157 -9.32 9.82 21.66
C SER A 157 -9.78 10.95 20.72
N PRO A 158 -11.00 10.88 20.14
CA PRO A 158 -11.58 11.92 19.28
C PRO A 158 -11.55 13.35 19.83
N ASP A 159 -11.60 13.50 21.16
CA ASP A 159 -11.64 14.81 21.81
C ASP A 159 -10.26 15.51 21.86
N THR A 160 -9.18 14.75 21.66
CA THR A 160 -7.81 15.26 21.73
C THR A 160 -7.44 16.14 20.54
N ILE A 161 -6.46 17.02 20.74
CA ILE A 161 -5.91 17.84 19.66
C ILE A 161 -5.28 16.98 18.55
N TYR A 162 -4.61 15.88 18.90
CA TYR A 162 -3.94 14.98 17.96
C TYR A 162 -4.91 14.34 16.96
N TYR A 163 -6.04 13.81 17.45
CA TYR A 163 -7.08 13.24 16.61
C TYR A 163 -7.67 14.29 15.65
N LYS A 164 -7.93 15.49 16.18
CA LYS A 164 -8.48 16.62 15.42
C LYS A 164 -7.49 17.10 14.35
N CYS A 165 -6.19 17.17 14.67
CA CYS A 165 -5.13 17.48 13.70
C CYS A 165 -5.06 16.41 12.59
N ALA A 166 -5.13 15.12 12.93
CA ALA A 166 -5.15 14.04 11.92
C ALA A 166 -6.31 14.20 10.93
N THR A 167 -7.51 14.50 11.45
CA THR A 167 -8.72 14.67 10.63
C THR A 167 -8.63 15.88 9.69
N ARG A 168 -8.16 17.02 10.20
CA ARG A 168 -8.02 18.25 9.40
C ARG A 168 -6.92 18.12 8.36
N LEU A 169 -5.76 17.58 8.74
CA LEU A 169 -4.65 17.40 7.82
C LEU A 169 -4.96 16.35 6.73
N GLU A 170 -5.67 15.28 7.07
CA GLU A 170 -6.13 14.31 6.08
C GLU A 170 -7.10 14.94 5.07
N SER A 171 -8.06 15.74 5.53
CA SER A 171 -8.97 16.47 4.65
C SER A 171 -8.22 17.40 3.68
N HIS A 172 -7.22 18.13 4.18
CA HIS A 172 -6.36 18.97 3.36
C HIS A 172 -5.56 18.16 2.34
N PHE A 173 -4.95 17.04 2.77
CA PHE A 173 -4.24 16.12 1.88
C PHE A 173 -5.13 15.59 0.76
N GLN A 174 -6.34 15.12 1.09
CA GLN A 174 -7.31 14.61 0.12
C GLN A 174 -7.70 15.68 -0.90
N SER A 175 -7.94 16.92 -0.45
CA SER A 175 -8.22 18.05 -1.34
C SER A 175 -7.08 18.32 -2.33
N LYS A 176 -5.84 18.37 -1.85
CA LYS A 176 -4.65 18.57 -2.70
C LYS A 176 -4.41 17.41 -3.66
N LEU A 177 -4.61 16.18 -3.21
CA LEU A 177 -4.50 14.98 -4.03
C LEU A 177 -5.50 15.02 -5.19
N GLN A 178 -6.78 15.32 -4.91
CA GLN A 178 -7.83 15.41 -5.93
C GLN A 178 -7.55 16.55 -6.92
N ALA A 179 -7.15 17.73 -6.44
CA ALA A 179 -6.79 18.84 -7.31
C ALA A 179 -5.61 18.49 -8.24
N GLY A 180 -4.57 17.83 -7.70
CA GLY A 180 -3.40 17.41 -8.48
C GLY A 180 -3.72 16.36 -9.55
N ILE A 181 -4.57 15.39 -9.22
CA ILE A 181 -5.08 14.40 -10.18
C ILE A 181 -5.86 15.09 -11.31
N GLN A 182 -6.75 16.04 -10.98
CA GLN A 182 -7.56 16.76 -11.97
C GLN A 182 -6.69 17.64 -12.90
N SER A 183 -5.65 18.28 -12.37
CA SER A 183 -4.70 19.04 -13.17
C SER A 183 -3.92 18.15 -14.13
N GLY A 184 -3.54 16.94 -13.71
CA GLY A 184 -2.87 15.95 -14.58
C GLY A 184 -3.77 15.46 -15.72
N THR A 185 -5.08 15.34 -15.50
CA THR A 185 -6.03 14.92 -16.54
C THR A 185 -6.42 16.02 -17.55
N LYS A 186 -6.20 17.30 -17.24
CA LYS A 186 -6.57 18.43 -18.14
C LYS A 186 -5.46 18.84 -19.12
N LEU A 187 -4.27 18.27 -18.98
CA LEU A 187 -3.11 18.49 -19.86
C LEU A 187 -2.93 17.38 -20.92
N GLN A 188 -3.90 16.46 -21.00
CA GLN A 188 -4.06 15.48 -22.08
C GLN A 188 -5.22 15.91 -22.99
#